data_AF-A0A961GRQ7-F1
#
_entry.id   AF-A0A961GRQ7-F1
#
_cell.length_a   1.000
_cell.length_b   1.000
_cell.length_c   1.000
_cell.angle_alpha   90.00
_cell.angle_beta   90.00
_cell.angle_gamma   90.00
#
_symmetry.space_group_name_H-M   'P 1'
#
loop_
_entity.id
_entity.type
_entity.pdbx_description
1 polymer ?
#
loop_
_entity_poly.entity_id
_entity_poly.type
_entity_poly.pdbx_seq_one_letter_code
_entity_poly.pdbx_strand_id
1 'polypeptide(L)'
;MTDRIKSKVERSKPRITECIIYARPLPLIADEKPPAGDDFRFKCVFDPTDRHLRQLETPERLELMKPFFAHGGCVILGIHEPTDTAMAKMWLLTYTPKPSDAKRGLLPIDLAKDECFLLDLWTHPDYRRQAVAFTMAYELGACVDRFYPQLRWVYGYAHKDNEASRNLMELIYGMWAVQEIKEVEIGDFWVNVVPGSDTPKFGPFSKKGRHSGDGFQMPGRPRSGDMYRDYHHKDGFATGIMEAEVSDGWMWPGPEWFDNDHPKGPDGKPATPEALPREI
;
A
#
# COMPACT_ATOMS: atom_id res chain seq x y z
N MET A 1 -34.43 1.91 -16.90
CA MET A 1 -34.31 2.78 -15.70
C MET A 1 -34.26 1.95 -14.42
N THR A 2 -35.13 0.94 -14.30
CA THR A 2 -35.20 -0.03 -13.19
C THR A 2 -33.92 -0.82 -12.97
N ASP A 3 -33.19 -1.23 -14.03
CA ASP A 3 -31.93 -1.97 -13.88
C ASP A 3 -30.77 -1.10 -13.36
N ARG A 4 -30.72 0.17 -13.75
CA ARG A 4 -29.76 1.14 -13.16
C ARG A 4 -30.04 1.37 -11.68
N ILE A 5 -31.32 1.46 -11.29
CA ILE A 5 -31.72 1.61 -9.89
C ILE A 5 -31.39 0.33 -9.10
N LYS A 6 -31.70 -0.86 -9.63
CA LYS A 6 -31.30 -2.14 -9.01
C LYS A 6 -29.79 -2.25 -8.85
N SER A 7 -29.01 -1.88 -9.86
CA SER A 7 -27.54 -1.90 -9.78
C SER A 7 -26.99 -0.94 -8.72
N LYS A 8 -27.59 0.24 -8.56
CA LYS A 8 -27.23 1.18 -7.48
C LYS A 8 -27.60 0.62 -6.10
N VAL A 9 -28.78 0.02 -5.96
CA VAL A 9 -29.24 -0.57 -4.70
C VAL A 9 -28.40 -1.79 -4.29
N GLU A 10 -28.01 -2.64 -5.25
CA GLU A 10 -27.09 -3.76 -5.03
C GLU A 10 -25.71 -3.28 -4.58
N ARG A 11 -25.13 -2.26 -5.23
CA ARG A 11 -23.84 -1.67 -4.83
C ARG A 11 -23.86 -1.07 -3.42
N SER A 12 -25.00 -0.59 -2.96
CA SER A 12 -25.15 -0.03 -1.61
C SER A 12 -25.32 -1.09 -0.51
N LYS A 13 -25.44 -2.39 -0.85
CA LYS A 13 -25.53 -3.44 0.16
C LYS A 13 -24.16 -3.70 0.78
N PRO A 14 -24.05 -3.77 2.12
CA PRO A 14 -22.81 -4.14 2.76
C PRO A 14 -22.35 -5.53 2.34
N ARG A 15 -21.10 -5.64 1.87
CA ARG A 15 -20.42 -6.91 1.64
C ARG A 15 -19.42 -7.14 2.78
N ILE A 16 -19.45 -8.33 3.36
CA ILE A 16 -18.49 -8.72 4.41
C ILE A 16 -17.58 -9.80 3.86
N THR A 17 -16.27 -9.58 3.95
CA THR A 17 -15.22 -10.48 3.45
C THR A 17 -14.22 -10.80 4.55
N GLU A 18 -13.79 -12.06 4.62
CA GLU A 18 -12.70 -12.44 5.53
C GLU A 18 -11.36 -12.18 4.86
N CYS A 19 -10.47 -11.49 5.56
CA CYS A 19 -9.16 -11.11 5.07
C CYS A 19 -8.06 -11.67 5.96
N ILE A 20 -6.94 -12.03 5.36
CA ILE A 20 -5.69 -12.35 6.07
C ILE A 20 -4.75 -11.17 5.87
N ILE A 21 -4.19 -10.69 6.96
CA ILE A 21 -3.17 -9.66 7.03
C ILE A 21 -1.81 -10.34 7.12
N TYR A 22 -0.90 -9.92 6.26
CA TYR A 22 0.46 -10.40 6.17
C TYR A 22 1.44 -9.30 6.58
N ALA A 23 2.61 -9.70 7.08
CA ALA A 23 3.70 -8.79 7.43
C ALA A 23 5.04 -9.34 6.95
N ARG A 24 5.95 -8.44 6.59
CA ARG A 24 7.35 -8.74 6.26
C ARG A 24 8.26 -7.54 6.57
N PRO A 25 9.52 -7.76 7.00
CA PRO A 25 10.50 -6.69 7.11
C PRO A 25 10.94 -6.19 5.72
N LEU A 26 11.13 -4.88 5.62
CA LEU A 26 11.76 -4.17 4.51
C LEU A 26 13.30 -4.19 4.65
N PRO A 27 14.08 -3.96 3.58
CA PRO A 27 13.67 -3.44 2.26
C PRO A 27 13.14 -4.50 1.28
N LEU A 28 13.22 -5.78 1.62
CA LEU A 28 12.81 -6.86 0.71
C LEU A 28 11.31 -7.14 0.81
N ILE A 29 10.55 -6.71 -0.19
CA ILE A 29 9.18 -7.21 -0.44
C ILE A 29 9.23 -8.57 -1.17
N ALA A 30 10.36 -8.87 -1.82
CA ALA A 30 10.61 -10.03 -2.67
C ALA A 30 12.08 -10.46 -2.53
N ASP A 31 12.38 -11.75 -2.33
CA ASP A 31 13.76 -12.24 -2.12
C ASP A 31 14.63 -12.22 -3.39
N GLU A 32 14.02 -12.26 -4.57
CA GLU A 32 14.69 -12.23 -5.86
C GLU A 32 13.91 -11.32 -6.82
N LYS A 33 14.61 -10.67 -7.75
CA LYS A 33 14.00 -9.96 -8.88
C LYS A 33 13.85 -10.92 -10.04
N PRO A 34 12.67 -11.53 -10.29
CA PRO A 34 12.44 -12.08 -11.61
C PRO A 34 12.09 -10.96 -12.58
N PRO A 35 12.61 -11.03 -13.80
CA PRO A 35 12.24 -10.08 -14.84
C PRO A 35 10.84 -10.42 -15.36
N ALA A 36 9.94 -9.43 -15.39
CA ALA A 36 8.73 -9.49 -16.21
C ALA A 36 9.05 -9.52 -17.72
N GLY A 37 10.33 -9.36 -18.09
CA GLY A 37 10.80 -9.22 -19.47
C GLY A 37 11.05 -7.74 -19.81
N ASP A 38 11.70 -7.51 -20.95
CA ASP A 38 12.09 -6.16 -21.40
C ASP A 38 10.90 -5.34 -21.92
N ASP A 39 9.75 -5.97 -22.16
CA ASP A 39 8.52 -5.28 -22.61
C ASP A 39 7.81 -4.49 -21.48
N PHE A 40 8.37 -4.52 -20.26
CA PHE A 40 7.79 -3.88 -19.08
C PHE A 40 8.77 -2.93 -18.41
N ARG A 41 8.31 -1.71 -18.14
CA ARG A 41 8.98 -0.77 -17.25
C ARG A 41 8.12 -0.50 -16.02
N PHE A 42 8.74 -0.11 -14.92
CA PHE A 42 8.06 0.15 -13.65
C PHE A 42 8.28 1.59 -13.23
N LYS A 43 7.20 2.22 -12.77
CA LYS A 43 7.19 3.64 -12.42
C LYS A 43 6.55 3.86 -11.06
N CYS A 44 7.23 4.54 -10.15
CA CYS A 44 6.60 5.04 -8.93
C CYS A 44 6.01 6.44 -9.15
N VAL A 45 4.77 6.60 -8.73
CA VAL A 45 3.94 7.77 -8.92
C VAL A 45 3.53 8.33 -7.56
N PHE A 46 3.78 9.63 -7.40
CA PHE A 46 3.43 10.41 -6.21
C PHE A 46 2.39 11.49 -6.53
N ASP A 47 1.81 11.46 -7.73
CA ASP A 47 0.89 12.48 -8.23
C ASP A 47 -0.42 11.82 -8.73
N PRO A 48 -1.60 12.20 -8.20
CA PRO A 48 -2.89 11.68 -8.66
C PRO A 48 -3.24 12.09 -10.09
N THR A 49 -2.50 13.02 -10.69
CA THR A 49 -2.70 13.52 -12.06
C THR A 49 -1.88 12.79 -13.11
N ASP A 50 -1.06 11.81 -12.69
CA ASP A 50 -0.22 11.02 -13.57
C ASP A 50 -1.01 10.37 -14.72
N ARG A 51 -0.43 10.46 -15.94
CA ARG A 51 -1.10 10.03 -17.17
C ARG A 51 -1.34 8.52 -17.23
N HIS A 52 -0.48 7.72 -16.62
CA HIS A 52 -0.56 6.26 -16.60
C HIS A 52 -1.52 5.78 -15.51
N LEU A 53 -1.49 6.41 -14.32
CA LEU A 53 -2.45 6.14 -13.25
C LEU A 53 -3.89 6.44 -13.71
N ARG A 54 -4.09 7.53 -14.45
CA ARG A 54 -5.39 7.89 -15.05
C ARG A 54 -5.95 6.88 -16.06
N GLN A 55 -5.13 5.96 -16.58
CA GLN A 55 -5.60 4.87 -17.43
C GLN A 55 -6.29 3.77 -16.61
N LEU A 56 -5.91 3.62 -15.33
CA LEU A 56 -6.38 2.55 -14.45
C LEU A 56 -7.47 2.99 -13.49
N GLU A 57 -7.52 4.27 -13.14
CA GLU A 57 -8.41 4.79 -12.10
C GLU A 57 -9.44 5.77 -12.63
N THR A 58 -10.61 5.79 -12.00
CA THR A 58 -11.65 6.77 -12.34
C THR A 58 -11.25 8.17 -11.86
N PRO A 59 -11.67 9.24 -12.57
CA PRO A 59 -11.43 10.61 -12.12
C PRO A 59 -11.93 10.88 -10.70
N GLU A 60 -13.07 10.28 -10.33
CA GLU A 60 -13.64 10.39 -8.98
C GLU A 60 -12.73 9.78 -7.91
N ARG A 61 -12.18 8.58 -8.15
CA ARG A 61 -11.23 7.95 -7.22
C ARG A 61 -9.97 8.79 -7.07
N LEU A 62 -9.42 9.31 -8.16
CA LEU A 62 -8.22 10.13 -8.12
C LEU A 62 -8.43 11.45 -7.36
N GLU A 63 -9.59 12.08 -7.52
CA GLU A 63 -9.96 13.26 -6.73
C GLU A 63 -10.04 12.93 -5.23
N LEU A 64 -10.68 11.81 -4.88
CA LEU A 64 -10.79 11.35 -3.49
C LEU A 64 -9.42 11.00 -2.87
N MET A 65 -8.48 10.52 -3.69
CA MET A 65 -7.15 10.08 -3.27
C MET A 65 -6.09 11.19 -3.24
N LYS A 66 -6.41 12.44 -3.61
CA LYS A 66 -5.47 13.58 -3.43
C LYS A 66 -4.86 13.66 -2.03
N PRO A 67 -5.61 13.50 -0.93
CA PRO A 67 -5.02 13.50 0.41
C PRO A 67 -4.09 12.30 0.67
N PHE A 68 -4.30 11.16 0.01
CA PHE A 68 -3.39 10.02 0.13
C PHE A 68 -2.01 10.36 -0.40
N PHE A 69 -1.93 10.93 -1.60
CA PHE A 69 -0.66 11.35 -2.19
C PHE A 69 0.01 12.46 -1.37
N ALA A 70 -0.78 13.42 -0.88
CA ALA A 70 -0.26 14.51 -0.09
C ALA A 70 0.34 14.13 1.26
N HIS A 71 -0.12 13.02 1.86
CA HIS A 71 0.49 12.46 3.06
C HIS A 71 1.69 11.54 2.73
N GLY A 72 2.15 11.54 1.48
CA GLY A 72 3.26 10.72 1.03
C GLY A 72 2.87 9.28 0.76
N GLY A 73 1.62 8.98 0.41
CA GLY A 73 1.28 7.70 -0.23
C GLY A 73 1.76 7.69 -1.68
N CYS A 74 2.16 6.52 -2.19
CA CYS A 74 2.58 6.37 -3.58
C CYS A 74 1.95 5.16 -4.25
N VAL A 75 2.03 5.12 -5.57
CA VAL A 75 1.56 3.99 -6.39
C VAL A 75 2.70 3.56 -7.29
N ILE A 76 3.03 2.28 -7.28
CA ILE A 76 3.88 1.74 -8.34
C ILE A 76 3.01 1.20 -9.46
N LEU A 77 3.42 1.47 -10.69
CA LEU A 77 2.70 1.13 -11.90
C LEU A 77 3.50 0.18 -12.79
N GLY A 78 2.71 -0.68 -13.43
CA GLY A 78 2.55 -0.55 -14.88
C GLY A 78 3.55 -1.34 -15.67
N ILE A 79 4.27 -0.80 -16.64
CA ILE A 79 3.82 -0.13 -17.88
C ILE A 79 4.32 -0.99 -19.04
N HIS A 80 3.44 -1.35 -19.97
CA HIS A 80 3.79 -2.19 -21.12
C HIS A 80 4.39 -1.26 -22.16
N GLU A 81 5.70 -1.35 -22.35
CA GLU A 81 6.46 -0.39 -23.15
C GLU A 81 5.95 -0.29 -24.60
N PRO A 82 5.68 -1.40 -25.32
CA PRO A 82 5.27 -1.31 -26.72
C PRO A 82 3.98 -0.51 -26.96
N THR A 83 3.09 -0.45 -25.96
CA THR A 83 1.78 0.23 -26.08
C THR A 83 1.64 1.43 -25.14
N ASP A 84 2.68 1.75 -24.36
CA ASP A 84 2.69 2.79 -23.32
C ASP A 84 1.45 2.77 -22.41
N THR A 85 0.99 1.56 -22.08
CA THR A 85 -0.25 1.32 -21.33
C THR A 85 0.06 0.82 -19.93
N ALA A 86 -0.54 1.44 -18.92
CA ALA A 86 -0.52 0.91 -17.56
C ALA A 86 -1.45 -0.31 -17.48
N MET A 87 -0.95 -1.40 -16.93
CA MET A 87 -1.66 -2.69 -16.86
C MET A 87 -1.53 -3.35 -15.48
N ALA A 88 -0.82 -2.70 -14.56
CA ALA A 88 -0.67 -3.12 -13.19
C ALA A 88 -0.55 -1.89 -12.29
N LYS A 89 -1.01 -2.02 -11.05
CA LYS A 89 -0.84 -1.03 -9.99
C LYS A 89 -0.71 -1.72 -8.64
N MET A 90 0.01 -1.10 -7.73
CA MET A 90 0.05 -1.44 -6.32
C MET A 90 0.23 -0.14 -5.53
N TRP A 91 -0.65 0.09 -4.56
CA TRP A 91 -0.64 1.29 -3.73
C TRP A 91 0.13 1.01 -2.44
N LEU A 92 0.93 1.98 -2.01
CA LEU A 92 1.68 1.95 -0.76
C LEU A 92 1.17 3.06 0.17
N LEU A 93 0.53 2.66 1.26
CA LEU A 93 0.14 3.54 2.35
C LEU A 93 1.28 3.62 3.36
N THR A 94 1.71 4.84 3.67
CA THR A 94 2.87 5.13 4.52
C THR A 94 2.49 5.85 5.82
N TYR A 95 1.19 5.99 6.09
CA TYR A 95 0.64 6.72 7.23
C TYR A 95 -0.63 6.05 7.75
N THR A 96 -0.97 6.29 9.03
CA THR A 96 -2.25 5.85 9.63
C THR A 96 -3.43 6.62 9.04
N PRO A 97 -4.40 5.98 8.37
CA PRO A 97 -5.57 6.65 7.82
C PRO A 97 -6.46 7.22 8.93
N LYS A 98 -7.05 8.39 8.67
CA LYS A 98 -8.07 8.99 9.54
C LYS A 98 -9.39 8.24 9.38
N PRO A 99 -10.31 8.27 10.36
CA PRO A 99 -11.64 7.70 10.18
C PRO A 99 -12.40 8.23 8.95
N SER A 100 -12.12 9.47 8.55
CA SER A 100 -12.72 10.07 7.35
C SER A 100 -12.15 9.52 6.02
N ASP A 101 -11.06 8.75 6.06
CA ASP A 101 -10.47 8.08 4.90
C ASP A 101 -11.19 6.78 4.52
N ALA A 102 -12.07 6.25 5.38
CA ALA A 102 -12.90 5.09 5.08
C ALA A 102 -13.68 5.26 3.77
N LYS A 103 -14.16 6.48 3.48
CA LYS A 103 -14.89 6.82 2.24
C LYS A 103 -14.02 6.82 0.97
N ARG A 104 -12.71 6.64 1.11
CA ARG A 104 -11.72 6.63 0.03
C ARG A 104 -11.20 5.22 -0.27
N GLY A 105 -11.68 4.20 0.44
CA GLY A 105 -11.22 2.82 0.28
C GLY A 105 -10.01 2.50 1.15
N LEU A 106 -9.69 3.34 2.13
CA LEU A 106 -8.60 3.10 3.06
C LEU A 106 -9.13 2.47 4.35
N LEU A 107 -8.64 1.28 4.63
CA LEU A 107 -8.91 0.57 5.87
C LEU A 107 -8.36 1.35 7.09
N PRO A 108 -9.00 1.28 8.26
CA PRO A 108 -8.58 1.98 9.48
C PRO A 108 -7.40 1.25 10.16
N ILE A 109 -6.25 1.30 9.52
CA ILE A 109 -5.03 0.61 9.94
C ILE A 109 -4.20 1.52 10.83
N ASP A 110 -3.69 1.02 11.96
CA ASP A 110 -2.85 1.78 12.88
C ASP A 110 -1.36 1.45 12.66
N LEU A 111 -0.72 2.22 11.78
CA LEU A 111 0.68 2.07 11.40
C LEU A 111 1.61 2.92 12.29
N ALA A 112 2.71 2.33 12.73
CA ALA A 112 3.82 3.09 13.30
C ALA A 112 4.69 3.78 12.23
N LYS A 113 5.61 4.63 12.68
CA LYS A 113 6.45 5.48 11.81
C LYS A 113 7.35 4.73 10.84
N ASP A 114 7.65 3.47 11.15
CA ASP A 114 8.50 2.57 10.39
C ASP A 114 7.70 1.44 9.72
N GLU A 115 6.37 1.55 9.69
CA GLU A 115 5.45 0.58 9.11
C GLU A 115 4.69 1.18 7.92
N CYS A 116 4.50 0.38 6.88
CA CYS A 116 3.68 0.73 5.71
C CYS A 116 2.73 -0.42 5.35
N PHE A 117 1.79 -0.16 4.43
CA PHE A 117 0.76 -1.12 4.05
C PHE A 117 0.52 -1.13 2.54
N LEU A 118 0.58 -2.30 1.93
CA LEU A 118 0.24 -2.55 0.53
C LEU A 118 -1.27 -2.74 0.38
N LEU A 119 -1.86 -1.97 -0.53
CA LEU A 119 -3.28 -2.07 -0.86
C LEU A 119 -3.50 -2.01 -2.38
N ASP A 120 -4.66 -2.48 -2.82
CA ASP A 120 -5.13 -2.42 -4.22
C ASP A 120 -4.07 -2.89 -5.23
N LEU A 121 -3.49 -4.08 -4.98
CA LEU A 121 -2.69 -4.78 -5.97
C LEU A 121 -3.61 -5.31 -7.07
N TRP A 122 -3.39 -4.83 -8.28
CA TRP A 122 -4.11 -5.28 -9.45
C TRP A 122 -3.20 -5.44 -10.65
N THR A 123 -3.47 -6.47 -11.45
CA THR A 123 -2.86 -6.70 -12.76
C THR A 123 -3.94 -7.09 -13.74
N HIS A 124 -3.92 -6.45 -14.91
CA HIS A 124 -4.81 -6.72 -16.02
C HIS A 124 -4.73 -8.21 -16.39
N PRO A 125 -5.87 -8.90 -16.62
CA PRO A 125 -5.90 -10.35 -16.84
C PRO A 125 -4.90 -10.88 -17.87
N ASP A 126 -4.76 -10.20 -19.00
CA ASP A 126 -3.89 -10.62 -20.10
C ASP A 126 -2.39 -10.60 -19.75
N TYR A 127 -2.01 -9.85 -18.71
CA TYR A 127 -0.63 -9.70 -18.26
C TYR A 127 -0.34 -10.46 -16.96
N ARG A 128 -1.32 -11.26 -16.48
CA ARG A 128 -1.11 -12.14 -15.32
C ARG A 128 -0.20 -13.30 -15.70
N ARG A 129 0.49 -13.87 -14.70
CA ARG A 129 1.45 -14.98 -14.86
C ARG A 129 2.69 -14.63 -15.70
N GLN A 130 2.96 -13.34 -15.93
CA GLN A 130 4.17 -12.83 -16.60
C GLN A 130 5.12 -12.14 -15.59
N ALA A 131 5.09 -12.55 -14.32
CA ALA A 131 5.87 -11.97 -13.23
C ALA A 131 5.68 -10.46 -12.94
N VAL A 132 4.86 -9.71 -13.70
CA VAL A 132 4.64 -8.25 -13.54
C VAL A 132 4.37 -7.82 -12.09
N ALA A 133 3.38 -8.43 -11.41
CA ALA A 133 3.05 -8.10 -10.02
C ALA A 133 4.21 -8.36 -9.06
N PHE A 134 5.03 -9.37 -9.35
CA PHE A 134 6.17 -9.72 -8.52
C PHE A 134 7.33 -8.75 -8.71
N THR A 135 7.69 -8.46 -9.97
CA THR A 135 8.71 -7.46 -10.29
C THR A 135 8.30 -6.08 -9.78
N MET A 136 7.03 -5.71 -9.88
CA MET A 136 6.51 -4.45 -9.32
C MET A 136 6.71 -4.36 -7.80
N ALA A 137 6.46 -5.43 -7.05
CA ALA A 137 6.73 -5.41 -5.61
C ALA A 137 8.23 -5.26 -5.30
N TYR A 138 9.09 -5.90 -6.10
CA TYR A 138 10.55 -5.74 -5.98
C TYR A 138 10.98 -4.28 -6.24
N GLU A 139 10.52 -3.68 -7.34
CA GLU A 139 10.83 -2.29 -7.70
C GLU A 139 10.27 -1.28 -6.68
N LEU A 140 9.12 -1.59 -6.08
CA LEU A 140 8.59 -0.79 -4.97
C LEU A 140 9.52 -0.81 -3.76
N GLY A 141 10.23 -1.93 -3.50
CA GLY A 141 11.27 -1.99 -2.47
C GLY A 141 12.37 -0.94 -2.69
N ALA A 142 12.81 -0.75 -3.94
CA ALA A 142 13.78 0.29 -4.30
C ALA A 142 13.23 1.72 -4.13
N CYS A 143 11.94 1.93 -4.44
CA CYS A 143 11.24 3.18 -4.12
C CYS A 143 11.24 3.46 -2.62
N VAL A 144 10.90 2.44 -1.83
CA VAL A 144 10.84 2.53 -0.37
C VAL A 144 12.19 2.91 0.22
N ASP A 145 13.26 2.25 -0.21
CA ASP A 145 14.63 2.55 0.25
C ASP A 145 15.04 4.01 -0.05
N ARG A 146 14.66 4.52 -1.23
CA ARG A 146 15.00 5.88 -1.67
C ARG A 146 14.18 6.98 -1.00
N PHE A 147 12.86 6.82 -0.95
CA PHE A 147 11.93 7.89 -0.57
C PHE A 147 11.40 7.75 0.86
N TYR A 148 11.52 6.56 1.45
CA TYR A 148 11.06 6.28 2.80
C TYR A 148 12.11 5.47 3.59
N PRO A 149 13.34 5.98 3.74
CA PRO A 149 14.45 5.27 4.36
C PRO A 149 14.22 4.91 5.84
N GLN A 150 13.16 5.46 6.46
CA GLN A 150 12.71 5.13 7.81
C GLN A 150 11.86 3.85 7.87
N LEU A 151 11.27 3.39 6.78
CA LEU A 151 10.39 2.22 6.79
C LEU A 151 11.18 0.93 7.00
N ARG A 152 10.63 0.06 7.84
CA ARG A 152 11.25 -1.20 8.28
C ARG A 152 10.30 -2.38 8.11
N TRP A 153 9.00 -2.12 8.00
CA TRP A 153 7.98 -3.16 7.90
C TRP A 153 6.93 -2.83 6.87
N VAL A 154 6.54 -3.83 6.11
CA VAL A 154 5.44 -3.76 5.16
C VAL A 154 4.39 -4.78 5.55
N TYR A 155 3.15 -4.31 5.61
CA TYR A 155 1.96 -5.12 5.73
C TYR A 155 1.28 -5.25 4.37
N GLY A 156 0.45 -6.26 4.21
CA GLY A 156 -0.46 -6.39 3.08
C GLY A 156 -1.66 -7.23 3.47
N TYR A 157 -2.68 -7.28 2.63
CA TYR A 157 -3.80 -8.19 2.87
C TYR A 157 -4.30 -8.87 1.61
N ALA A 158 -4.89 -10.04 1.80
CA ALA A 158 -5.62 -10.75 0.78
C ALA A 158 -6.94 -11.28 1.35
N HIS A 159 -7.99 -11.28 0.54
CA HIS A 159 -9.23 -11.98 0.87
C HIS A 159 -8.96 -13.49 0.96
N LYS A 160 -9.59 -14.17 1.93
CA LYS A 160 -9.33 -15.59 2.23
C LYS A 160 -9.61 -16.53 1.05
N ASP A 161 -10.61 -16.18 0.26
CA ASP A 161 -11.07 -16.87 -0.95
C ASP A 161 -10.23 -16.55 -2.19
N ASN A 162 -9.38 -15.51 -2.14
CA ASN A 162 -8.46 -15.16 -3.22
C ASN A 162 -7.14 -15.92 -3.07
N GLU A 163 -7.17 -17.20 -3.48
CA GLU A 163 -6.01 -18.09 -3.44
C GLU A 163 -4.78 -17.52 -4.18
N ALA A 164 -4.99 -16.82 -5.31
CA ALA A 164 -3.90 -16.24 -6.09
C ALA A 164 -3.14 -15.15 -5.31
N SER A 165 -3.86 -14.21 -4.69
CA SER A 165 -3.25 -13.16 -3.86
C SER A 165 -2.62 -13.73 -2.60
N ARG A 166 -3.22 -14.76 -1.99
CA ARG A 166 -2.63 -15.44 -0.82
C ARG A 166 -1.32 -16.13 -1.16
N ASN A 167 -1.30 -16.92 -2.23
CA ASN A 167 -0.09 -17.59 -2.71
C ASN A 167 0.99 -16.56 -3.09
N LEU A 168 0.60 -15.43 -3.67
CA LEU A 168 1.53 -14.34 -3.95
C LEU A 168 2.12 -13.76 -2.65
N MET A 169 1.31 -13.45 -1.65
CA MET A 169 1.77 -12.90 -0.37
C MET A 169 2.65 -13.91 0.40
N GLU A 170 2.21 -15.16 0.52
CA GLU A 170 2.86 -16.19 1.34
C GLU A 170 4.10 -16.79 0.68
N LEU A 171 3.99 -17.19 -0.59
CA LEU A 171 5.01 -18.02 -1.26
C LEU A 171 6.01 -17.19 -2.05
N ILE A 172 5.56 -16.05 -2.59
CA ILE A 172 6.37 -15.25 -3.51
C ILE A 172 6.95 -14.03 -2.80
N TYR A 173 6.10 -13.25 -2.13
CA TYR A 173 6.55 -12.15 -1.29
C TYR A 173 7.04 -12.61 0.08
N GLY A 174 6.97 -13.90 0.42
CA GLY A 174 7.49 -14.45 1.68
C GLY A 174 6.93 -13.78 2.93
N MET A 175 5.74 -13.18 2.85
CA MET A 175 5.10 -12.50 3.96
C MET A 175 4.40 -13.50 4.85
N TRP A 176 4.35 -13.19 6.15
CA TRP A 176 3.75 -14.07 7.14
C TRP A 176 2.37 -13.60 7.53
N ALA A 177 1.40 -14.52 7.58
CA ALA A 177 0.09 -14.23 8.15
C ALA A 177 0.23 -13.87 9.65
N VAL A 178 -0.21 -12.66 10.03
CA VAL A 178 -0.09 -12.14 11.41
C VAL A 178 -1.44 -11.90 12.06
N GLN A 179 -2.50 -11.75 11.26
CA GLN A 179 -3.83 -11.39 11.74
C GLN A 179 -4.88 -11.71 10.68
N GLU A 180 -6.08 -12.06 11.11
CA GLU A 180 -7.28 -12.11 10.29
C GLU A 180 -8.25 -11.00 10.71
N ILE A 181 -8.98 -10.44 9.75
CA ILE A 181 -10.06 -9.46 10.00
C ILE A 181 -11.28 -9.82 9.16
N LYS A 182 -12.42 -9.23 9.52
CA LYS A 182 -13.58 -9.12 8.62
C LYS A 182 -13.67 -7.68 8.13
N GLU A 183 -13.55 -7.49 6.82
CA GLU A 183 -13.76 -6.22 6.15
C GLU A 183 -15.25 -6.07 5.84
N VAL A 184 -15.75 -4.84 5.90
CA VAL A 184 -17.08 -4.46 5.41
C VAL A 184 -16.93 -3.37 4.36
N GLU A 185 -17.48 -3.62 3.17
CA GLU A 185 -17.44 -2.70 2.04
C GLU A 185 -18.87 -2.25 1.71
N ILE A 186 -19.04 -0.96 1.40
CA ILE A 186 -20.31 -0.36 0.99
C ILE A 186 -20.06 0.55 -0.22
N GLY A 187 -20.74 0.29 -1.32
CA GLY A 187 -20.53 1.05 -2.55
C GLY A 187 -19.15 0.81 -3.15
N ASP A 188 -18.67 1.79 -3.91
CA ASP A 188 -17.44 1.64 -4.70
C ASP A 188 -16.16 1.98 -3.89
N PHE A 189 -16.28 2.69 -2.76
CA PHE A 189 -15.12 3.18 -2.01
C PHE A 189 -15.22 3.06 -0.49
N TRP A 190 -16.39 2.88 0.12
CA TRP A 190 -16.43 2.88 1.59
C TRP A 190 -16.01 1.52 2.11
N VAL A 191 -14.97 1.49 2.95
CA VAL A 191 -14.47 0.27 3.59
C VAL A 191 -14.24 0.49 5.07
N ASN A 192 -14.43 -0.57 5.87
CA ASN A 192 -14.14 -0.56 7.31
C ASN A 192 -13.90 -1.99 7.82
N VAL A 193 -13.54 -2.13 9.08
CA VAL A 193 -13.39 -3.43 9.75
C VAL A 193 -14.57 -3.69 10.66
N VAL A 194 -15.08 -4.92 10.63
CA VAL A 194 -16.13 -5.38 11.56
C VAL A 194 -15.54 -5.37 12.98
N PRO A 195 -16.13 -4.62 13.92
CA PRO A 195 -15.59 -4.48 15.27
C PRO A 195 -15.33 -5.82 15.96
N GLY A 196 -14.14 -5.97 16.52
CA GLY A 196 -13.74 -7.17 17.27
C GLY A 196 -13.35 -8.38 16.43
N SER A 197 -13.45 -8.31 15.09
CA SER A 197 -13.10 -9.42 14.20
C SER A 197 -11.61 -9.71 14.09
N ASP A 198 -10.76 -8.75 14.45
CA ASP A 198 -9.31 -8.82 14.38
C ASP A 198 -8.74 -9.91 15.30
N THR A 199 -8.17 -10.96 14.73
CA THR A 199 -7.73 -12.16 15.47
C THR A 199 -6.45 -12.77 14.87
N PRO A 200 -5.39 -13.03 15.64
CA PRO A 200 -5.19 -12.58 17.02
C PRO A 200 -5.10 -11.04 17.11
N LYS A 201 -5.16 -10.49 18.34
CA LYS A 201 -4.99 -9.06 18.63
C LYS A 201 -3.53 -8.60 18.50
N PHE A 202 -2.96 -8.80 17.31
CA PHE A 202 -1.51 -8.75 17.07
C PHE A 202 -1.10 -7.88 15.88
N GLY A 203 -1.91 -7.80 14.83
CA GLY A 203 -1.59 -7.02 13.65
C GLY A 203 -1.96 -5.54 13.76
N PRO A 204 -1.77 -4.79 12.66
CA PRO A 204 -1.91 -3.33 12.63
C PRO A 204 -3.38 -2.88 12.75
N PHE A 205 -4.35 -3.80 12.76
CA PHE A 205 -5.75 -3.50 13.05
C PHE A 205 -6.08 -3.57 14.55
N SER A 206 -5.15 -4.01 15.39
CA SER A 206 -5.35 -4.11 16.84
C SER A 206 -4.43 -3.20 17.64
N LYS A 207 -3.16 -3.07 17.22
CA LYS A 207 -2.11 -2.38 17.99
C LYS A 207 -1.06 -1.79 17.07
N LYS A 208 -0.83 -0.48 17.21
CA LYS A 208 0.27 0.25 16.57
C LYS A 208 1.64 -0.31 16.95
N GLY A 209 2.54 -0.41 15.97
CA GLY A 209 3.96 -0.62 16.20
C GLY A 209 4.32 -1.95 16.85
N ARG A 210 3.55 -3.00 16.55
CA ARG A 210 3.85 -4.35 17.05
C ARG A 210 5.09 -4.95 16.45
N HIS A 211 5.40 -4.56 15.22
CA HIS A 211 6.59 -5.02 14.52
C HIS A 211 7.70 -3.96 14.52
N SER A 212 7.37 -2.69 14.83
CA SER A 212 8.32 -1.58 14.92
C SER A 212 9.57 -1.80 15.75
N GLY A 213 10.66 -1.17 15.31
CA GLY A 213 11.99 -1.23 15.94
C GLY A 213 12.76 -2.50 15.62
N ASP A 214 13.95 -2.65 16.24
CA ASP A 214 14.88 -3.77 16.00
C ASP A 214 14.38 -5.12 16.58
N GLY A 215 13.24 -5.11 17.26
CA GLY A 215 12.70 -6.24 18.00
C GLY A 215 11.61 -6.98 17.23
N PHE A 216 12.02 -7.87 16.33
CA PHE A 216 11.15 -8.83 15.63
C PHE A 216 10.17 -9.53 16.60
N GLN A 217 8.90 -9.11 16.62
CA GLN A 217 7.83 -9.88 17.27
C GLN A 217 6.92 -10.43 16.19
N MET A 218 7.05 -11.74 15.94
CA MET A 218 6.09 -12.52 15.17
C MET A 218 5.36 -13.47 16.13
N PRO A 219 4.06 -13.74 15.94
CA PRO A 219 3.37 -14.74 16.75
C PRO A 219 4.07 -16.09 16.59
N GLY A 220 4.56 -16.65 17.70
CA GLY A 220 5.16 -17.99 17.72
C GLY A 220 6.61 -18.12 17.21
N ARG A 221 7.37 -17.02 17.02
CA ARG A 221 8.81 -17.10 16.67
C ARG A 221 9.72 -16.42 17.71
N PRO A 222 10.93 -16.97 17.97
CA PRO A 222 11.85 -16.42 18.96
C PRO A 222 12.47 -15.09 18.50
N ARG A 223 12.77 -14.23 19.49
CA ARG A 223 13.35 -12.88 19.32
C ARG A 223 14.82 -12.87 18.90
N SER A 224 15.52 -14.00 19.05
CA SER A 224 16.96 -14.19 18.79
C SER A 224 17.28 -15.69 18.66
N GLY A 225 18.42 -16.05 18.04
CA GLY A 225 18.92 -17.43 17.95
C GLY A 225 19.12 -17.92 16.50
N ASP A 226 19.42 -19.21 16.31
CA ASP A 226 19.82 -19.80 15.00
C ASP A 226 18.79 -19.67 13.86
N MET A 227 17.55 -19.29 14.17
CA MET A 227 16.47 -19.03 13.21
C MET A 227 16.21 -17.53 12.97
N TYR A 228 17.00 -16.65 13.59
CA TYR A 228 17.01 -15.20 13.35
C TYR A 228 17.66 -14.93 11.98
N ARG A 229 16.92 -14.27 11.09
CA ARG A 229 17.45 -13.74 9.83
C ARG A 229 17.53 -12.22 9.96
N ASP A 230 18.73 -11.68 9.78
CA ASP A 230 18.92 -10.24 9.60
C ASP A 230 18.46 -9.89 8.17
N TYR A 231 17.26 -9.32 8.06
CA TYR A 231 16.67 -8.94 6.77
C TYR A 231 17.10 -7.53 6.33
N HIS A 232 17.93 -6.84 7.13
CA HIS A 232 18.61 -5.63 6.69
C HIS A 232 19.80 -6.02 5.83
N HIS A 233 19.60 -6.07 4.52
CA HIS A 233 20.74 -6.17 3.62
C HIS A 233 21.52 -4.86 3.67
N LYS A 234 22.77 -4.92 4.15
CA LYS A 234 23.65 -3.76 4.32
C LYS A 234 23.92 -2.98 3.03
N ASP A 235 23.73 -3.64 1.89
CA ASP A 235 24.12 -3.12 0.58
C ASP A 235 23.00 -2.42 -0.21
N GLY A 236 21.75 -2.39 0.30
CA GLY A 236 20.61 -1.71 -0.36
C GLY A 236 20.27 -2.32 -1.73
N PHE A 237 19.14 -3.01 -1.87
CA PHE A 237 18.84 -3.78 -3.08
C PHE A 237 18.29 -2.98 -4.28
N ALA A 238 18.52 -1.67 -4.35
CA ALA A 238 18.16 -0.90 -5.53
C ALA A 238 19.18 -1.09 -6.66
N THR A 239 19.27 -2.28 -7.27
CA THR A 239 19.92 -2.40 -8.59
C THR A 239 18.92 -1.98 -9.67
N GLY A 240 18.85 -0.67 -9.92
CA GLY A 240 18.07 -0.10 -11.02
C GLY A 240 17.62 1.32 -10.72
N ILE A 241 17.94 2.27 -11.60
CA ILE A 241 17.34 3.61 -11.55
C ILE A 241 15.89 3.44 -11.99
N MET A 242 14.99 3.30 -11.03
CA MET A 242 13.55 3.36 -11.27
C MET A 242 13.18 4.77 -11.76
N GLU A 243 12.35 4.85 -12.80
CA GLU A 243 11.69 6.10 -13.16
C GLU A 243 10.73 6.48 -12.04
N ALA A 244 11.08 7.50 -11.26
CA ALA A 244 10.21 8.12 -10.29
C ALA A 244 9.76 9.47 -10.83
N GLU A 245 8.44 9.67 -10.95
CA GLU A 245 7.89 11.00 -11.21
C GLU A 245 7.43 11.56 -9.88
N VAL A 246 8.30 12.40 -9.31
CA VAL A 246 8.02 13.19 -8.13
C VAL A 246 7.50 14.53 -8.61
N SER A 247 6.26 14.85 -8.24
CA SER A 247 5.70 16.18 -8.45
C SER A 247 5.92 16.96 -7.15
N ASP A 248 6.78 17.98 -7.19
CA ASP A 248 7.13 18.84 -6.04
C ASP A 248 5.88 19.48 -5.39
N GLY A 249 4.76 19.53 -6.11
CA GLY A 249 3.49 20.05 -5.62
C GLY A 249 2.67 19.10 -4.74
N TRP A 250 2.98 17.79 -4.72
CA TRP A 250 2.19 16.79 -3.99
C TRP A 250 2.98 16.07 -2.89
N MET A 251 4.30 15.95 -3.02
CA MET A 251 5.13 15.34 -1.99
C MET A 251 5.34 16.32 -0.84
N TRP A 252 4.80 16.00 0.33
CA TRP A 252 5.16 16.68 1.56
C TRP A 252 6.37 15.98 2.19
N PRO A 253 7.52 16.65 2.38
CA PRO A 253 8.72 16.01 2.92
C PRO A 253 8.57 15.56 4.38
N GLY A 254 7.56 16.05 5.09
CA GLY A 254 7.28 15.73 6.49
C GLY A 254 8.37 16.24 7.47
N PRO A 255 8.03 16.69 8.69
CA PRO A 255 9.01 16.91 9.73
C PRO A 255 9.51 15.55 10.24
N GLU A 256 10.74 15.56 10.75
CA GLU A 256 11.49 14.41 11.30
C GLU A 256 10.78 13.64 12.45
N TRP A 257 9.61 14.09 12.91
CA TRP A 257 8.95 13.60 14.13
C TRP A 257 7.43 13.42 13.92
N PHE A 258 7.03 12.37 13.20
CA PHE A 258 5.63 11.98 13.07
C PHE A 258 5.09 11.36 14.37
N ASP A 259 4.57 12.22 15.25
CA ASP A 259 3.55 11.89 16.25
C ASP A 259 2.34 12.80 16.01
N ASN A 260 1.40 12.36 15.17
CA ASN A 260 0.04 12.93 14.96
C ASN A 260 -0.11 14.45 14.64
N ASP A 261 0.96 15.24 14.60
CA ASP A 261 0.90 16.66 14.32
C ASP A 261 0.96 16.90 12.81
N HIS A 262 -0.21 16.75 12.17
CA HIS A 262 -0.42 17.35 10.85
C HIS A 262 -0.19 18.86 10.96
N PRO A 263 0.50 19.49 9.99
CA PRO A 263 0.52 20.94 9.88
C PRO A 263 -0.93 21.42 9.86
N LYS A 264 -1.25 22.36 10.72
CA LYS A 264 -2.58 22.98 10.69
C LYS A 264 -2.52 24.13 9.69
N GLY A 265 -3.50 24.18 8.81
CA GLY A 265 -3.72 25.36 7.98
C GLY A 265 -4.06 26.58 8.84
N PRO A 266 -4.17 27.78 8.24
CA PRO A 266 -4.53 29.01 8.96
C PRO A 266 -5.86 28.92 9.74
N ASP A 267 -6.73 27.97 9.37
CA ASP A 267 -8.03 27.71 9.99
C ASP A 267 -7.98 26.65 11.11
N GLY A 268 -6.79 26.17 11.48
CA GLY A 268 -6.60 25.18 12.55
C GLY A 268 -6.95 23.73 12.17
N LYS A 269 -7.37 23.47 10.92
CA LYS A 269 -7.62 22.11 10.39
C LYS A 269 -6.33 21.51 9.81
N PRO A 270 -6.24 20.19 9.63
CA PRO A 270 -5.14 19.60 8.88
C PRO A 270 -4.98 20.30 7.52
N ALA A 271 -3.79 20.80 7.24
CA ALA A 271 -3.49 21.53 6.03
C ALA A 271 -3.81 20.66 4.80
N THR A 272 -4.49 21.25 3.83
CA THR A 272 -4.68 20.62 2.53
C THR A 272 -3.41 20.81 1.69
N PRO A 273 -3.21 20.01 0.63
CA PRO A 273 -1.99 20.05 -0.18
C PRO A 273 -1.77 21.43 -0.83
N GLU A 274 -2.86 22.15 -1.10
CA GLU A 274 -2.84 23.53 -1.61
C GLU A 274 -2.46 24.57 -0.55
N ALA A 275 -2.58 24.24 0.72
CA ALA A 275 -2.30 25.11 1.87
C ALA A 275 -0.91 24.87 2.50
N LEU A 276 -0.20 23.83 2.08
CA LEU A 276 1.16 23.55 2.53
C LEU A 276 2.17 24.44 1.78
N PRO A 277 3.19 25.01 2.46
CA PRO A 277 4.28 25.70 1.80
C PRO A 277 4.96 24.76 0.80
N ARG A 278 5.03 25.18 -0.46
CA ARG A 278 5.78 24.48 -1.49
C ARG A 278 7.23 24.94 -1.38
N GLU A 279 8.17 24.03 -1.12
CA GLU A 279 9.58 24.33 -1.39
C GLU A 279 9.74 24.40 -2.91
N ILE A 280 10.35 25.50 -3.38
CA ILE A 280 10.71 25.76 -4.78
C ILE A 280 12.14 25.29 -4.98
#